data_AF-A0A5C8BPQ6-F1
#
_entry.id   AF-A0A5C8BPQ6-F1
#
_cell.length_a   1.000
_cell.length_b   1.000
_cell.length_c   1.000
_cell.angle_alpha   90.00
_cell.angle_beta   90.00
_cell.angle_gamma   90.00
#
_symmetry.space_group_name_H-M   'P 1'
#
loop_
_entity.id
_entity.type
_entity.pdbx_description
1 polymer ?
#
loop_
_entity_poly.entity_id
_entity_poly.type
_entity_poly.pdbx_seq_one_letter_code
_entity_poly.pdbx_strand_id
1 'polypeptide(L)'
;MKNRFILSLLTSTVLLASCNSGGSSSSSPAPQYLTAGFYTAAISNYSLSGTLPDGETCDSNSFAPSNPIVINAAGVECDANGQCSPTPINLNNNPCFSDSQSNDGVTGVQAYNNCAVSNNIFTTTQTISFSQNNTTLGTCSFTYTLTPNF
;
A
#
# COMPACT_ATOMS: atom_id res chain seq x y z
N MET A 1 -0.30 1.04 24.30
CA MET A 1 0.89 1.48 23.55
C MET A 1 0.48 1.49 22.09
N LYS A 2 0.56 2.64 21.40
CA LYS A 2 0.15 2.76 19.98
C LYS A 2 1.12 1.93 19.15
N ASN A 3 0.61 0.86 18.53
CA ASN A 3 1.41 -0.05 17.72
C ASN A 3 1.81 0.69 16.43
N ARG A 4 2.97 1.34 16.47
CA ARG A 4 3.54 2.04 15.32
C ARG A 4 4.01 0.96 14.36
N PHE A 5 3.32 0.82 13.23
CA PHE A 5 3.68 -0.02 12.07
C PHE A 5 4.96 0.47 11.35
N ILE A 6 5.91 1.02 12.10
CA ILE A 6 7.15 1.62 11.60
C ILE A 6 8.28 1.20 12.52
N LEU A 7 9.09 0.22 12.08
CA LEU A 7 10.54 0.39 12.13
C LEU A 7 11.32 -0.65 11.30
N SER A 8 12.14 -0.10 10.41
CA SER A 8 13.49 -0.55 10.08
C SER A 8 13.67 -1.81 9.25
N LEU A 9 13.88 -1.62 7.94
CA LEU A 9 15.01 -2.27 7.28
C LEU A 9 15.77 -1.28 6.39
N LEU A 10 16.79 -0.66 7.01
CA LEU A 10 17.95 -0.11 6.32
C LEU A 10 18.79 -1.26 5.75
N THR A 11 19.37 -1.01 4.57
CA THR A 11 20.49 -1.70 3.91
C THR A 11 20.23 -3.07 3.29
N SER A 12 20.20 -3.13 1.94
CA SER A 12 21.33 -3.70 1.17
C SER A 12 21.09 -3.72 -0.34
N THR A 13 22.07 -3.15 -1.04
CA THR A 13 22.60 -3.51 -2.37
C THR A 13 21.68 -3.50 -3.59
N VAL A 14 21.98 -2.52 -4.45
CA VAL A 14 21.79 -2.51 -5.90
C VAL A 14 22.25 -3.83 -6.51
N LEU A 15 21.35 -4.54 -7.19
CA LEU A 15 21.69 -5.54 -8.19
C LEU A 15 21.08 -5.10 -9.52
N LEU A 16 21.92 -4.48 -10.36
CA LEU A 16 21.68 -4.38 -11.79
C LEU A 16 21.77 -5.80 -12.38
N ALA A 17 20.62 -6.46 -12.53
CA ALA A 17 20.53 -7.64 -13.38
C ALA A 17 20.28 -7.17 -14.83
N SER A 18 21.36 -6.98 -15.58
CA SER A 18 21.30 -6.93 -17.03
C SER A 18 21.04 -8.34 -17.57
N CYS A 19 19.80 -8.63 -17.95
CA CYS A 19 19.49 -9.76 -18.82
C CYS A 19 18.96 -9.21 -20.14
N ASN A 20 19.87 -9.02 -21.09
CA ASN A 20 19.52 -8.82 -22.49
C ASN A 20 19.33 -10.21 -23.12
N SER A 21 18.10 -10.58 -23.45
CA SER A 21 17.79 -11.67 -24.40
C SER A 21 16.33 -11.59 -24.86
N GLY A 22 16.15 -11.22 -26.13
CA GLY A 22 15.18 -11.87 -27.01
C GLY A 22 13.70 -11.48 -26.90
N GLY A 23 13.34 -10.44 -27.64
CA GLY A 23 12.17 -10.38 -28.53
C GLY A 23 10.93 -11.22 -28.23
N SER A 24 9.90 -10.55 -27.74
CA SER A 24 8.53 -10.69 -28.22
C SER A 24 7.82 -9.38 -27.90
N SER A 25 7.54 -8.57 -28.91
CA SER A 25 6.80 -7.31 -28.80
C SER A 25 5.33 -7.61 -28.49
N SER A 26 5.06 -8.09 -27.27
CA SER A 26 3.80 -7.84 -26.60
C SER A 26 3.82 -6.37 -26.22
N SER A 27 2.95 -5.56 -26.80
CA SER A 27 2.72 -4.17 -26.43
C SER A 27 2.10 -4.13 -25.03
N SER A 28 2.84 -4.60 -24.02
CA SER A 28 2.45 -4.39 -22.63
C SER A 28 2.49 -2.88 -22.41
N PRO A 29 1.36 -2.25 -22.01
CA PRO A 29 1.36 -0.82 -21.73
C PRO A 29 2.47 -0.54 -20.72
N ALA A 30 3.28 0.50 -20.98
CA ALA A 30 4.27 0.95 -20.02
C ALA A 30 3.59 1.14 -18.65
N PRO A 31 4.24 0.77 -17.54
CA PRO A 31 3.63 0.86 -16.23
C PRO A 31 3.16 2.29 -15.96
N GLN A 32 1.88 2.45 -15.62
CA GLN A 32 1.32 3.73 -15.24
C GLN A 32 1.38 3.84 -13.72
N TYR A 33 2.30 4.67 -13.23
CA TYR A 33 2.43 4.91 -11.81
C TYR A 33 1.61 6.12 -11.35
N LEU A 34 1.27 6.17 -10.07
CA LEU A 34 0.71 7.37 -9.46
C LEU A 34 1.70 8.54 -9.59
N THR A 35 1.19 9.72 -9.93
CA THR A 35 2.02 10.91 -10.16
C THR A 35 2.80 11.30 -8.91
N ALA A 36 4.05 11.70 -9.07
CA ALA A 36 4.87 12.17 -7.96
C ALA A 36 4.30 13.46 -7.34
N GLY A 37 4.42 13.62 -6.03
CA GLY A 37 3.94 14.82 -5.32
C GLY A 37 3.65 14.59 -3.85
N PHE A 38 3.14 15.63 -3.20
CA PHE A 38 2.66 15.59 -1.82
C PHE A 38 1.14 15.40 -1.84
N TYR A 39 0.64 14.51 -1.01
CA TYR A 39 -0.77 14.17 -0.93
C TYR A 39 -1.26 14.23 0.51
N THR A 40 -2.50 14.67 0.68
CA THR A 40 -3.29 14.44 1.87
C THR A 40 -4.03 13.12 1.72
N ALA A 41 -3.80 12.21 2.66
CA ALA A 41 -4.40 10.91 2.74
C ALA A 41 -5.62 10.91 3.66
N ALA A 42 -6.72 10.32 3.20
CA ALA A 42 -7.96 10.17 3.95
C ALA A 42 -8.50 8.74 3.83
N ILE A 43 -9.17 8.29 4.88
CA ILE A 43 -9.79 6.95 4.97
C ILE A 43 -11.25 7.05 5.37
N SER A 44 -12.11 6.27 4.74
CA SER A 44 -13.57 6.26 4.96
C SER A 44 -14.20 4.91 4.62
N ASN A 45 -15.50 4.73 4.86
CA ASN A 45 -16.28 3.54 4.46
C ASN A 45 -15.68 2.21 4.96
N TYR A 46 -15.44 2.11 6.27
CA TYR A 46 -14.90 0.91 6.89
C TYR A 46 -15.88 -0.25 6.86
N SER A 47 -15.35 -1.44 6.64
CA SER A 47 -16.06 -2.70 6.74
C SER A 47 -15.12 -3.76 7.30
N LEU A 48 -15.64 -4.57 8.23
CA LEU A 48 -14.90 -5.64 8.88
C LEU A 48 -15.56 -6.97 8.55
N SER A 49 -14.75 -7.96 8.19
CA SER A 49 -15.12 -9.37 8.22
C SER A 49 -14.22 -10.13 9.21
N GLY A 50 -14.80 -11.09 9.93
CA GLY A 50 -14.06 -11.88 10.93
C GLY A 50 -13.60 -11.08 12.15
N THR A 51 -12.48 -11.49 12.73
CA THR A 51 -11.92 -10.92 13.95
C THR A 51 -10.49 -10.44 13.69
N LEU A 52 -10.20 -9.19 14.04
CA LEU A 52 -8.84 -8.66 13.97
C LEU A 52 -8.01 -9.15 15.17
N PRO A 53 -6.67 -9.22 15.06
CA PRO A 53 -5.80 -9.50 16.20
C PRO A 53 -6.02 -8.54 17.37
N ASP A 54 -5.70 -9.01 18.58
CA ASP A 54 -6.07 -8.37 19.85
C ASP A 54 -5.85 -6.85 19.88
N GLY A 55 -6.95 -6.12 20.09
CA GLY A 55 -6.96 -4.68 20.30
C GLY A 55 -7.10 -3.82 19.04
N GLU A 56 -7.09 -4.43 17.85
CA GLU A 56 -7.32 -3.70 16.61
C GLU A 56 -8.81 -3.59 16.28
N THR A 57 -9.23 -2.40 15.86
CA THR A 57 -10.57 -2.13 15.34
C THR A 57 -10.48 -1.69 13.89
N CYS A 58 -11.48 -2.02 13.07
CA CYS A 58 -11.52 -1.55 11.68
C CYS A 58 -12.09 -0.13 11.64
N ASP A 59 -11.26 0.85 12.04
CA ASP A 59 -11.63 2.25 12.07
C ASP A 59 -10.42 3.18 11.83
N SER A 60 -10.69 4.48 11.85
CA SER A 60 -9.68 5.52 11.61
C SER A 60 -8.60 5.61 12.67
N ASN A 61 -8.83 5.11 13.90
CA ASN A 61 -7.85 5.19 14.98
C ASN A 61 -6.76 4.12 14.83
N SER A 62 -7.13 2.92 14.36
CA SER A 62 -6.19 1.83 14.09
C SER A 62 -5.42 2.02 12.78
N PHE A 63 -6.07 2.58 11.74
CA PHE A 63 -5.48 2.66 10.40
C PHE A 63 -5.19 4.09 9.91
N ALA A 64 -5.07 5.05 10.84
CA ALA A 64 -4.80 6.46 10.50
C ALA A 64 -3.58 6.59 9.57
N PRO A 65 -3.73 7.18 8.37
CA PRO A 65 -2.60 7.40 7.50
C PRO A 65 -1.67 8.47 8.07
N SER A 66 -0.37 8.30 7.84
CA SER A 66 0.62 9.35 8.08
C SER A 66 0.37 10.48 7.09
N ASN A 67 0.19 11.72 7.58
CA ASN A 67 0.00 12.87 6.72
C ASN A 67 1.13 13.89 6.92
N PRO A 68 1.70 14.46 5.83
CA PRO A 68 1.42 14.16 4.43
C PRO A 68 2.01 12.82 3.96
N ILE A 69 1.48 12.30 2.86
CA ILE A 69 2.07 11.22 2.07
C ILE A 69 2.85 11.82 0.90
N VAL A 70 3.99 11.23 0.56
CA VAL A 70 4.81 11.60 -0.60
C VAL A 70 4.82 10.47 -1.59
N ILE A 71 4.45 10.73 -2.85
CA ILE A 71 4.70 9.80 -3.95
C ILE A 71 5.96 10.25 -4.66
N ASN A 72 6.97 9.39 -4.74
CA ASN A 72 8.21 9.73 -5.43
C ASN A 72 8.11 9.54 -6.96
N ALA A 73 9.18 9.88 -7.69
CA ALA A 73 9.23 9.77 -9.15
C ALA A 73 9.04 8.33 -9.69
N ALA A 74 9.24 7.31 -8.86
CA ALA A 74 9.02 5.91 -9.21
C ALA A 74 7.61 5.42 -8.86
N GLY A 75 6.74 6.28 -8.33
CA GLY A 75 5.39 5.90 -7.90
C GLY A 75 5.32 5.21 -6.54
N VAL A 76 6.39 5.27 -5.75
CA VAL A 76 6.45 4.67 -4.42
C VAL A 76 5.87 5.63 -3.39
N GLU A 77 4.98 5.10 -2.56
CA GLU A 77 4.38 5.81 -1.43
C GLU A 77 5.37 5.88 -0.26
N CYS A 78 5.57 7.07 0.29
CA CYS A 78 6.42 7.31 1.45
C CYS A 78 5.68 8.18 2.47
N ASP A 79 5.91 7.93 3.75
CA ASP A 79 5.39 8.75 4.83
C ASP A 79 6.23 10.03 5.06
N ALA A 80 5.74 10.91 5.92
CA ALA A 80 6.43 12.15 6.30
C ALA A 80 7.80 11.93 7.00
N ASN A 81 8.08 10.72 7.48
CA ASN A 81 9.36 10.35 8.10
C ASN A 81 10.35 9.77 7.07
N GLY A 82 9.97 9.71 5.79
CA GLY A 82 10.77 9.14 4.71
C GLY A 82 10.77 7.61 4.67
N GLN A 83 9.85 6.94 5.37
CA GLN A 83 9.66 5.51 5.26
C GLN A 83 8.82 5.22 4.02
N CYS A 84 9.37 4.46 3.09
CA CYS A 84 8.73 4.16 1.82
C CYS A 84 8.25 2.71 1.77
N SER A 85 7.11 2.51 1.10
CA SER A 85 6.62 1.18 0.73
C SER A 85 7.65 0.46 -0.16
N PRO A 86 7.67 -0.88 -0.14
CA PRO A 86 8.68 -1.66 -0.87
C PRO A 86 8.45 -1.68 -2.39
N THR A 87 7.24 -1.37 -2.84
CA THR A 87 6.83 -1.43 -4.24
C THR A 87 6.04 -0.18 -4.65
N PRO A 88 6.07 0.21 -5.94
CA PRO A 88 5.31 1.34 -6.43
C PRO A 88 3.82 1.00 -6.62
N ILE A 89 2.97 2.02 -6.59
CA ILE A 89 1.55 1.93 -6.94
C ILE A 89 1.44 1.91 -8.48
N ASN A 90 1.20 0.73 -9.05
CA ASN A 90 1.07 0.53 -10.49
C ASN A 90 -0.41 0.41 -10.89
N LEU A 91 -0.94 1.47 -11.50
CA LEU A 91 -2.34 1.60 -11.90
C LEU A 91 -2.77 0.64 -13.01
N ASN A 92 -1.83 -0.05 -13.68
CA ASN A 92 -2.14 -1.08 -14.66
C ASN A 92 -2.47 -2.44 -14.02
N ASN A 93 -2.25 -2.60 -12.71
CA ASN A 93 -2.43 -3.85 -11.98
C ASN A 93 -3.66 -3.77 -11.05
N ASN A 94 -4.24 -4.94 -10.74
CA ASN A 94 -5.19 -5.10 -9.66
C ASN A 94 -4.85 -6.36 -8.85
N PRO A 95 -4.46 -6.24 -7.56
CA PRO A 95 -4.29 -4.99 -6.82
C PRO A 95 -3.16 -4.11 -7.41
N CYS A 96 -3.31 -2.78 -7.34
CA CYS A 96 -2.30 -1.85 -7.86
C CYS A 96 -1.10 -1.69 -6.93
N PHE A 97 -1.24 -2.15 -5.69
CA PHE A 97 -0.19 -2.24 -4.68
C PHE A 97 -0.52 -3.41 -3.74
N SER A 98 0.51 -4.12 -3.28
CA SER A 98 0.37 -5.09 -2.20
C SER A 98 1.67 -5.19 -1.41
N ASP A 99 1.53 -5.29 -0.10
CA ASP A 99 2.62 -5.58 0.82
C ASP A 99 2.15 -6.56 1.89
N SER A 100 3.09 -7.31 2.45
CA SER A 100 2.81 -8.28 3.51
C SER A 100 3.85 -8.17 4.61
N GLN A 101 3.37 -8.13 5.85
CA GLN A 101 4.24 -8.09 7.03
C GLN A 101 3.80 -9.18 8.00
N SER A 102 4.77 -9.78 8.69
CA SER A 102 4.51 -10.82 9.69
C SER A 102 5.11 -10.42 11.01
N ASN A 103 4.31 -10.50 12.08
CA ASN A 103 4.76 -10.28 13.44
C ASN A 103 4.03 -11.25 14.40
N ASP A 104 4.76 -11.83 15.35
CA ASP A 104 4.22 -12.75 16.36
C ASP A 104 3.32 -13.87 15.79
N GLY A 105 3.69 -14.39 14.61
CA GLY A 105 2.96 -15.46 13.91
C GLY A 105 1.67 -15.02 13.21
N VAL A 106 1.34 -13.73 13.24
CA VAL A 106 0.25 -13.14 12.46
C VAL A 106 0.83 -12.44 11.23
N THR A 107 0.31 -12.75 10.06
CA THR A 107 0.64 -12.09 8.80
C THR A 107 -0.48 -11.15 8.39
N GLY A 108 -0.17 -9.86 8.30
CA GLY A 108 -1.03 -8.84 7.72
C GLY A 108 -0.66 -8.59 6.25
N VAL A 109 -1.65 -8.65 5.36
CA VAL A 109 -1.48 -8.34 3.93
C VAL A 109 -2.29 -7.10 3.59
N GLN A 110 -1.60 -6.04 3.19
CA GLN A 110 -2.20 -4.82 2.66
C GLN A 110 -2.31 -4.95 1.14
N ALA A 111 -3.45 -4.52 0.58
CA ALA A 111 -3.62 -4.42 -0.86
C ALA A 111 -4.51 -3.23 -1.23
N TYR A 112 -4.16 -2.55 -2.33
CA TYR A 112 -4.96 -1.48 -2.93
C TYR A 112 -5.70 -2.05 -4.15
N ASN A 113 -7.01 -2.20 -4.05
CA ASN A 113 -7.87 -2.77 -5.08
C ASN A 113 -8.68 -1.66 -5.77
N ASN A 114 -9.09 -1.89 -7.02
CA ASN A 114 -9.95 -0.96 -7.78
C ASN A 114 -9.39 0.47 -7.82
N CYS A 115 -8.09 0.58 -8.08
CA CYS A 115 -7.39 1.84 -8.06
C CYS A 115 -7.82 2.75 -9.22
N ALA A 116 -8.21 3.97 -8.90
CA ALA A 116 -8.70 4.95 -9.87
C ALA A 116 -8.08 6.31 -9.61
N VAL A 117 -7.81 7.07 -10.68
CA VAL A 117 -7.40 8.47 -10.62
C VAL A 117 -8.41 9.31 -11.38
N SER A 118 -8.99 10.31 -10.73
CA SER A 118 -9.90 11.28 -11.35
C SER A 118 -9.59 12.66 -10.79
N ASN A 119 -9.41 13.66 -11.67
CA ASN A 119 -9.03 15.02 -11.28
C ASN A 119 -7.77 15.05 -10.37
N ASN A 120 -6.77 14.21 -10.67
CA ASN A 120 -5.54 13.99 -9.88
C ASN A 120 -5.77 13.43 -8.47
N ILE A 121 -7.01 13.09 -8.10
CA ILE A 121 -7.32 12.41 -6.84
C ILE A 121 -7.24 10.91 -7.08
N PHE A 122 -6.38 10.24 -6.33
CA PHE A 122 -6.31 8.78 -6.32
C PHE A 122 -7.27 8.22 -5.29
N THR A 123 -8.03 7.19 -5.66
CA THR A 123 -8.93 6.48 -4.77
C THR A 123 -8.79 4.98 -4.98
N THR A 124 -8.79 4.22 -3.88
CA THR A 124 -8.72 2.76 -3.89
C THR A 124 -9.55 2.17 -2.75
N THR A 125 -9.94 0.91 -2.90
CA THR A 125 -10.38 0.10 -1.77
C THR A 125 -9.15 -0.59 -1.18
N GLN A 126 -8.70 -0.10 -0.03
CA GLN A 126 -7.64 -0.74 0.72
C GLN A 126 -8.24 -1.90 1.53
N THR A 127 -7.55 -3.04 1.50
CA THR A 127 -7.85 -4.21 2.33
C THR A 127 -6.62 -4.55 3.15
N ILE A 128 -6.82 -4.87 4.43
CA ILE A 128 -5.80 -5.42 5.32
C ILE A 128 -6.34 -6.74 5.85
N SER A 129 -5.80 -7.85 5.37
CA SER A 129 -6.19 -9.20 5.76
C SER A 129 -5.18 -9.76 6.75
N PHE A 130 -5.67 -10.22 7.90
CA PHE A 130 -4.86 -10.85 8.93
C PHE A 130 -5.03 -12.35 8.88
N SER A 131 -3.92 -13.07 8.95
CA SER A 131 -3.91 -14.53 8.96
C SER A 131 -2.93 -15.07 9.99
N GLN A 132 -3.24 -16.22 10.57
CA GLN A 132 -2.36 -16.95 11.46
C GLN A 132 -2.49 -18.44 11.13
N ASN A 133 -1.36 -19.15 11.06
CA ASN A 133 -1.33 -20.57 10.69
C ASN A 133 -2.11 -20.88 9.38
N ASN A 134 -1.94 -20.02 8.36
CA ASN A 134 -2.64 -20.09 7.07
C ASN A 134 -4.18 -19.96 7.14
N THR A 135 -4.74 -19.52 8.26
CA THR A 135 -6.17 -19.23 8.42
C THR A 135 -6.38 -17.72 8.49
N THR A 136 -7.31 -17.19 7.69
CA THR A 136 -7.69 -15.78 7.78
C THR A 136 -8.47 -15.55 9.07
N LEU A 137 -7.98 -14.63 9.90
CA LEU A 137 -8.64 -14.21 11.13
C LEU A 137 -9.73 -13.19 10.83
N GLY A 138 -9.38 -12.17 10.04
CA GLY A 138 -10.30 -11.13 9.63
C GLY A 138 -9.69 -10.18 8.61
N THR A 139 -10.54 -9.42 7.95
CA THR A 139 -10.15 -8.42 6.95
C THR A 139 -10.83 -7.11 7.26
N CYS A 140 -10.03 -6.06 7.39
CA CYS A 140 -10.52 -4.69 7.41
C CYS A 140 -10.44 -4.12 6.00
N SER A 141 -11.51 -3.50 5.52
CA SER A 141 -11.54 -2.82 4.23
C SER A 141 -12.12 -1.42 4.35
N PHE A 142 -11.51 -0.46 3.66
CA PHE A 142 -11.93 0.93 3.65
C PHE A 142 -11.54 1.61 2.35
N THR A 143 -12.19 2.71 2.03
CA THR A 143 -11.78 3.61 0.95
C THR A 143 -10.57 4.41 1.40
N TYR A 144 -9.48 4.34 0.64
CA TYR A 144 -8.29 5.17 0.80
C TYR A 144 -8.23 6.19 -0.34
N THR A 145 -8.03 7.46 -0.01
CA THR A 145 -8.01 8.56 -0.96
C THR A 145 -6.76 9.41 -0.75
N LEU A 146 -6.04 9.68 -1.83
CA LEU A 146 -4.91 10.62 -1.86
C LEU A 146 -5.31 11.84 -2.70
N THR A 147 -5.33 13.01 -2.06
CA THR A 147 -5.61 14.30 -2.70
C THR A 147 -4.33 15.10 -2.81
N PRO A 148 -3.90 15.55 -4.01
CA PRO A 148 -2.68 16.33 -4.15
C PRO A 148 -2.76 17.65 -3.38
N ASN A 149 -1.66 18.00 -2.70
CA ASN A 149 -1.46 19.30 -2.08
C ASN A 149 -0.83 20.22 -3.14
N PHE A 150 -1.63 21.09 -3.75
CA PHE A 150 -1.17 22.10 -4.72
C PHE A 150 -0.72 23.39 -4.02
#